data_AF-A0A3A4AZ54-F1
#
_entry.id   AF-A0A3A4AZ54-F1
#
_cell.length_a   1.000
_cell.length_b   1.000
_cell.length_c   1.000
_cell.angle_alpha   90.00
_cell.angle_beta   90.00
_cell.angle_gamma   90.00
#
_symmetry.space_group_name_H-M   'P 1'
#
loop_
_entity.id
_entity.type
_entity.pdbx_description
1 polymer ?
#
loop_
_entity_poly.entity_id
_entity_poly.type
_entity_poly.pdbx_seq_one_letter_code
_entity_poly.pdbx_strand_id
1 'polypeptide(L)'
;MSKDSWMGAPGASEEEIAALERRLGVSLPPSYRQFLAVSDGWREFWEDEEPGLLLPAAKVGWTRDLDPHLASLSEEWEEIPD
;
A
#
# COMPACT_ATOMS: atom_id res chain seq x y z
N MET A 1 -6.76 -17.94 -27.44
CA MET A 1 -6.77 -16.93 -26.37
C MET A 1 -5.96 -17.51 -25.22
N SER A 2 -4.76 -16.99 -25.00
CA SER A 2 -3.75 -17.57 -24.09
C SER A 2 -3.97 -17.13 -22.64
N LYS A 3 -3.53 -17.97 -21.71
CA LYS A 3 -3.49 -17.79 -20.24
C LYS A 3 -3.50 -16.32 -19.76
N ASP A 4 -4.57 -16.01 -19.02
CA ASP A 4 -4.58 -15.18 -17.82
C ASP A 4 -4.48 -13.66 -18.02
N SER A 5 -5.63 -13.03 -18.28
CA SER A 5 -5.85 -11.58 -18.24
C SER A 5 -5.68 -11.04 -16.80
N TRP A 6 -4.44 -10.91 -16.34
CA TRP A 6 -4.11 -10.26 -15.09
C TRP A 6 -4.57 -8.79 -15.11
N MET A 7 -5.46 -8.40 -14.19
CA MET A 7 -5.95 -7.01 -14.04
C MET A 7 -5.20 -6.21 -12.97
N GLY A 8 -4.27 -6.83 -12.24
CA GLY A 8 -3.42 -6.12 -11.27
C GLY A 8 -2.35 -5.29 -11.96
N ALA A 9 -1.70 -4.38 -11.22
CA ALA A 9 -0.46 -3.77 -11.68
C ALA A 9 0.61 -4.87 -11.87
N PRO A 10 1.61 -4.69 -12.75
CA PRO A 10 2.78 -5.56 -12.74
C PRO A 10 3.39 -5.56 -11.32
N GLY A 11 3.92 -6.69 -10.88
CA GLY A 11 4.63 -6.76 -9.61
C GLY A 11 5.86 -5.85 -9.60
N ALA A 12 6.18 -5.30 -8.44
CA ALA A 12 7.37 -4.51 -8.20
C ALA A 12 8.62 -5.38 -8.30
N SER A 13 9.68 -4.83 -8.89
CA SER A 13 11.01 -5.45 -8.89
C SER A 13 11.63 -5.49 -7.50
N GLU A 14 12.60 -6.37 -7.30
CA GLU A 14 13.38 -6.44 -6.06
C GLU A 14 14.11 -5.11 -5.78
N GLU A 15 14.55 -4.41 -6.83
CA GLU A 15 15.18 -3.10 -6.73
C GLU A 15 14.22 -2.02 -6.22
N GLU A 16 12.96 -2.04 -6.66
CA GLU A 16 11.90 -1.12 -6.21
C GLU A 16 11.49 -1.41 -4.77
N ILE A 17 11.35 -2.68 -4.39
CA ILE A 17 11.07 -3.09 -3.02
C ILE A 17 12.21 -2.68 -2.08
N ALA A 18 13.46 -2.91 -2.48
CA ALA A 18 14.63 -2.49 -1.70
C ALA A 18 14.73 -0.96 -1.60
N ALA A 19 14.32 -0.22 -2.65
CA ALA A 19 14.24 1.24 -2.60
C ALA A 19 13.18 1.73 -1.60
N LEU A 20 12.03 1.06 -1.53
CA LEU A 20 11.00 1.33 -0.53
C LEU A 20 11.50 1.07 0.89
N GLU A 21 12.12 -0.08 1.15
CA GLU A 21 12.72 -0.40 2.46
C GLU A 21 13.74 0.67 2.90
N ARG A 22 14.62 1.09 1.99
CA ARG A 22 15.57 2.18 2.25
C ARG A 22 14.87 3.50 2.56
N ARG A 23 13.78 3.83 1.86
CA ARG A 23 13.04 5.08 2.05
C ARG A 23 12.29 5.11 3.39
N LEU A 24 11.75 3.97 3.83
CA LEU A 24 11.08 3.86 5.12
C LEU A 24 12.06 3.68 6.29
N GLY A 25 13.28 3.20 6.02
CA GLY A 25 14.26 2.87 7.04
C GLY A 25 13.95 1.57 7.80
N VAL A 26 13.10 0.71 7.24
CA VAL A 26 12.69 -0.58 7.83
C VAL A 26 12.64 -1.67 6.77
N SER A 27 12.89 -2.92 7.17
CA SER A 27 12.57 -4.07 6.34
C SER A 27 11.06 -4.31 6.31
N LEU A 28 10.51 -4.55 5.13
CA LEU A 28 9.09 -4.84 5.00
C LEU A 28 8.79 -6.26 5.53
N PRO A 29 7.59 -6.49 6.09
CA PRO A 29 7.15 -7.84 6.42
C PRO A 29 7.23 -8.76 5.18
N PRO A 30 7.64 -10.05 5.32
CA PRO A 30 7.81 -10.95 4.18
C PRO A 30 6.55 -11.10 3.32
N SER A 31 5.37 -11.16 3.94
CA SER A 31 4.08 -11.23 3.23
C SER A 31 3.82 -9.99 2.38
N TYR A 32 4.22 -8.81 2.85
CA TYR A 32 4.03 -7.57 2.11
C TYR A 32 5.01 -7.45 0.93
N ARG A 33 6.26 -7.91 1.10
CA ARG A 33 7.19 -8.04 -0.03
C ARG A 33 6.64 -8.98 -1.11
N GLN A 34 6.13 -10.15 -0.70
CA GLN A 34 5.52 -11.11 -1.63
C GLN A 34 4.32 -10.51 -2.36
N PHE A 35 3.48 -9.75 -1.66
CA PHE A 35 2.37 -9.04 -2.28
C PHE A 35 2.85 -8.06 -3.36
N LEU A 36 3.80 -7.17 -3.02
CA LEU A 36 4.32 -6.18 -3.97
C LEU A 36 5.00 -6.84 -5.17
N ALA A 37 5.73 -7.94 -4.97
CA ALA A 37 6.37 -8.70 -6.04
C ALA A 37 5.37 -9.35 -7.02
N VAL A 38 4.12 -9.52 -6.59
CA VAL A 38 3.02 -10.05 -7.41
C VAL A 38 2.18 -8.93 -8.01
N SER A 39 1.90 -7.86 -7.26
CA SER A 39 1.11 -6.70 -7.67
C SER A 39 1.65 -5.42 -7.05
N ASP A 40 2.17 -4.49 -7.86
CA ASP A 40 2.65 -3.19 -7.36
C ASP A 40 1.48 -2.22 -7.08
N GLY A 41 0.80 -2.47 -5.96
CA GLY A 41 -0.44 -1.80 -5.60
C GLY A 41 -1.67 -2.49 -6.18
N TRP A 42 -2.84 -1.97 -5.80
CA TRP A 42 -4.14 -2.51 -6.18
C TRP A 42 -5.19 -1.42 -6.13
N ARG A 43 -6.07 -1.38 -7.13
CA ARG A 43 -7.24 -0.50 -7.16
C ARG A 43 -8.46 -1.38 -6.93
N GLU A 44 -9.05 -1.27 -5.75
CA GLU A 44 -10.37 -1.85 -5.53
C GLU A 44 -11.41 -0.94 -6.18
N PHE A 45 -12.18 -1.48 -7.12
CA PHE A 45 -13.35 -0.81 -7.66
C PHE A 45 -14.57 -1.39 -6.94
N TRP A 46 -15.06 -0.70 -5.91
CA TRP A 46 -16.39 -0.96 -5.36
C TRP A 46 -17.35 0.03 -6.02
N GLU A 47 -18.52 -0.43 -6.46
CA GLU A 47 -19.45 0.41 -7.25
C GLU A 47 -19.98 1.63 -6.46
N ASP A 48 -19.94 1.59 -5.13
CA ASP A 48 -20.58 2.56 -4.24
C ASP A 48 -19.65 3.26 -3.22
N GLU A 49 -18.33 2.98 -3.24
CA GLU A 49 -17.36 3.61 -2.33
C GLU A 49 -16.16 4.20 -3.10
N GLU A 50 -15.49 5.19 -2.49
CA GLU A 50 -14.20 5.67 -3.01
C GLU A 50 -13.25 4.47 -3.16
N PRO A 51 -12.64 4.27 -4.34
CA PRO A 51 -11.88 3.07 -4.61
C PRO A 51 -10.72 2.94 -3.62
N GLY A 52 -10.76 1.89 -2.79
CA GLY A 52 -9.66 1.54 -1.90
C GLY A 52 -8.37 1.40 -2.71
N LEU A 53 -7.35 2.18 -2.34
CA LEU A 53 -6.07 2.19 -3.05
C LEU A 53 -4.97 1.57 -2.18
N LEU A 54 -4.51 0.39 -2.56
CA LEU A 54 -3.20 -0.09 -2.10
C LEU A 54 -2.13 0.60 -2.96
N LEU A 55 -1.28 1.38 -2.31
CA LEU A 55 -0.26 2.18 -2.97
C LEU A 55 0.83 1.28 -3.61
N PRO A 56 1.33 1.65 -4.80
CA PRO A 56 2.54 1.04 -5.36
C PRO A 56 3.76 1.39 -4.50
N ALA A 57 4.82 0.58 -4.59
CA ALA A 57 6.04 0.68 -3.80
C ALA A 57 6.69 2.08 -3.90
N ALA A 58 6.56 2.74 -5.04
CA ALA A 58 7.04 4.11 -5.26
C ALA A 58 6.32 5.17 -4.40
N LYS A 59 5.10 4.90 -3.95
CA LYS A 59 4.22 5.84 -3.22
C LYS A 59 3.99 5.49 -1.75
N VAL A 60 4.21 4.23 -1.34
CA VAL A 60 4.08 3.79 0.05
C VAL A 60 4.93 4.66 0.97
N GLY A 61 4.42 5.07 2.13
CA GLY A 61 5.08 6.04 3.01
C GLY A 61 4.44 6.01 4.40
N TRP A 62 5.05 6.70 5.36
CA TRP A 62 4.44 6.87 6.67
C TRP A 62 3.18 7.74 6.55
N THR A 63 2.09 7.34 7.21
CA THR A 63 0.81 8.06 7.15
C THR A 63 0.96 9.54 7.50
N ARG A 64 1.76 9.88 8.52
CA ARG A 64 2.04 11.27 8.90
C ARG A 64 2.62 12.14 7.79
N ASP A 65 3.34 11.53 6.85
CA ASP A 65 3.99 12.25 5.74
C ASP A 65 3.09 12.30 4.50
N LEU A 66 2.28 11.25 4.28
CA LEU A 66 1.41 11.12 3.11
C LEU A 66 0.06 11.82 3.29
N ASP A 67 -0.51 11.69 4.47
CA ASP A 67 -1.81 12.25 4.85
C ASP A 67 -1.78 12.69 6.32
N PRO A 68 -1.27 13.89 6.60
CA PRO A 68 -1.22 14.44 7.95
C PRO A 68 -2.59 14.54 8.63
N HIS A 69 -3.66 14.71 7.85
CA HIS A 69 -5.02 14.77 8.38
C HIS A 69 -5.47 13.39 8.85
N LEU A 70 -5.26 12.34 8.06
CA LEU A 70 -5.53 10.96 8.49
C LEU A 70 -4.68 10.59 9.71
N ALA A 71 -3.43 11.07 9.78
CA ALA A 71 -2.58 10.86 10.95
C ALA A 71 -3.16 11.51 12.23
N SER A 72 -3.74 12.71 12.14
CA SER A 72 -4.36 13.35 13.32
C SER A 72 -5.64 12.67 13.79
N LEU A 73 -6.39 11.98 12.89
CA LEU A 73 -7.58 11.25 13.30
C LEU A 73 -7.28 10.11 14.29
N SER A 74 -6.06 9.57 14.31
CA SER A 74 -5.69 8.53 15.28
C SER A 74 -5.70 9.02 16.74
N GLU A 75 -5.56 10.34 16.95
CA GLU A 75 -5.62 10.97 18.28
C GLU A 75 -7.07 11.17 18.76
N GLU A 76 -8.03 11.28 17.83
CA GLU A 76 -9.46 11.41 18.16
C GLU A 76 -10.11 10.08 18.57
N TRP A 77 -9.60 8.94 18.10
CA TRP A 77 -10.18 7.61 18.38
C TRP A 77 -9.68 6.97 19.69
N GLU A 78 -8.72 7.60 20.39
CA GLU A 78 -8.33 7.21 21.76
C GLU A 78 -9.37 7.64 22.82
N GLU A 79 -10.37 8.47 22.46
CA GLU A 79 -11.49 8.86 23.34
C GLU A 79 -12.74 7.96 23.21
N ILE A 80 -12.61 6.69 22.76
CA ILE A 80 -13.74 5.74 22.87
C ILE A 80 -13.82 5.29 24.34
N PRO A 81 -14.87 5.67 25.10
CA PRO A 81 -15.04 5.17 26.46
C PRO A 81 -15.27 3.65 26.44
N ASP A 82 -14.75 2.95 27.44
CA ASP A 82 -14.95 1.50 27.66
C ASP A 82 -16.40 1.02 27.48
#